data_AF-A0A2M8P5F0-F1
#
_entry.id   AF-A0A2M8P5F0-F1
#
_cell.length_a   1.000
_cell.length_b   1.000
_cell.length_c   1.000
_cell.angle_alpha   90.00
_cell.angle_beta   90.00
_cell.angle_gamma   90.00
#
_symmetry.space_group_name_H-M   'P 1'
#
loop_
_entity.id
_entity.type
_entity.pdbx_description
1 polymer ?
#
loop_
_entity_poly.entity_id
_entity_poly.type
_entity_poly.pdbx_seq_one_letter_code
_entity_poly.pdbx_strand_id
1 'polypeptide(L)'
;ILKCQLTPDQEQQILTAFDEFFESGDYVSVRASTVGRKLEESEDSVSNPFAGMSESFLYVQRNELIEKVKQCWASGFSQESLIYRHAQDMDLMGFGVA
;
A
#
# COMPACT_ATOMS: atom_id res chain seq x y z
N ILE A 1 -5.86 -1.85 10.60
CA ILE A 1 -5.86 -1.07 9.34
C ILE A 1 -7.25 -1.06 8.71
N LEU A 2 -7.82 -2.20 8.31
CA LEU A 2 -9.12 -2.23 7.61
C LEU A 2 -10.30 -1.62 8.38
N LYS A 3 -10.31 -1.73 9.71
CA LYS A 3 -11.34 -1.12 10.57
C LYS A 3 -11.09 0.36 10.91
N CYS A 4 -9.95 0.92 10.50
CA CYS A 4 -9.65 2.32 10.70
C CYS A 4 -10.54 3.17 9.80
N GLN A 5 -11.10 4.23 10.37
CA GLN A 5 -11.85 5.24 9.63
C GLN A 5 -10.92 6.42 9.38
N LEU A 6 -10.77 6.79 8.11
CA LEU A 6 -10.06 8.00 7.73
C LEU A 6 -10.94 9.20 8.10
N THR A 7 -10.32 10.34 8.37
CA THR A 7 -11.11 11.56 8.53
C THR A 7 -11.71 11.96 7.18
N PRO A 8 -12.84 12.70 7.16
CA PRO A 8 -13.42 13.17 5.90
C PRO A 8 -12.43 13.98 5.05
N ASP A 9 -11.53 14.73 5.69
CA ASP A 9 -10.47 15.48 5.00
C ASP A 9 -9.45 14.56 4.32
N GLN A 10 -9.02 13.49 4.99
CA GLN A 10 -8.09 12.51 4.41
C GLN A 10 -8.71 11.76 3.22
N GLU A 11 -9.98 11.34 3.33
CA GLU A 11 -10.68 10.71 2.21
C GLU A 11 -10.82 11.67 1.03
N GLN A 12 -11.18 12.92 1.32
CA GLN A 12 -11.33 13.94 0.28
C GLN A 12 -10.00 14.24 -0.41
N GLN A 13 -8.88 14.27 0.30
CA GLN A 13 -7.56 14.45 -0.32
C GLN A 13 -7.24 13.33 -1.33
N ILE A 14 -7.49 12.07 -0.96
CA ILE A 14 -7.25 10.93 -1.86
C ILE A 14 -8.17 10.99 -3.09
N LEU A 15 -9.46 11.28 -2.88
CA LEU A 15 -10.43 11.37 -3.96
C LEU A 15 -10.17 12.58 -4.88
N THR A 16 -9.73 13.71 -4.32
CA THR A 16 -9.36 14.89 -5.11
C THR A 16 -8.15 14.59 -5.98
N ALA A 17 -7.12 13.92 -5.44
CA ALA A 17 -5.96 13.49 -6.22
C ALA A 17 -6.35 12.51 -7.34
N PHE A 18 -7.34 11.63 -7.12
CA PHE A 18 -7.88 10.81 -8.21
C PHE A 18 -8.53 11.67 -9.30
N ASP A 19 -9.40 12.61 -8.89
CA ASP A 19 -10.18 13.47 -9.79
C ASP A 19 -9.30 14.45 -10.61
N GLU A 20 -8.05 14.69 -10.19
CA GLU A 20 -7.07 15.48 -10.94
C GLU A 20 -6.57 14.76 -12.22
N PHE A 21 -6.56 13.43 -12.23
CA PHE A 21 -5.97 12.64 -13.32
C PHE A 21 -6.97 11.73 -14.04
N PHE A 22 -8.11 11.41 -13.42
CA PHE A 22 -9.05 10.40 -13.90
C PHE A 22 -10.50 10.88 -13.76
N GLU A 23 -11.35 10.40 -14.66
CA GLU A 23 -12.80 10.59 -14.56
C GLU A 23 -13.42 9.50 -13.66
N SER A 24 -14.60 9.76 -13.09
CA SER A 24 -15.27 8.80 -12.19
C SER A 24 -15.58 7.43 -12.82
N GLY A 25 -15.64 7.35 -14.15
CA GLY A 25 -15.87 6.11 -14.90
C GLY A 25 -14.59 5.35 -15.27
N ASP A 26 -13.42 5.93 -15.01
CA ASP A 26 -12.14 5.31 -15.29
C ASP A 26 -11.83 4.19 -14.29
N TYR A 27 -11.01 3.27 -14.76
CA TYR A 27 -10.47 2.17 -13.96
C TYR A 27 -8.98 2.40 -13.71
N VAL A 28 -8.57 2.32 -12.44
CA VAL A 28 -7.16 2.44 -12.05
C VAL A 28 -6.63 1.16 -11.43
N SER A 29 -5.31 1.04 -11.34
CA SER A 29 -4.66 0.05 -10.48
C SER A 29 -4.22 0.71 -9.18
N VAL A 30 -4.52 0.08 -8.05
CA VAL A 30 -4.00 0.48 -6.73
C VAL A 30 -2.93 -0.54 -6.34
N ARG A 31 -1.70 -0.08 -6.14
CA ARG A 31 -0.53 -0.94 -5.93
C ARG A 31 0.16 -0.51 -4.65
N ALA A 32 0.35 -1.42 -3.71
CA ALA A 32 1.18 -1.15 -2.55
C ALA A 32 2.64 -0.98 -2.98
N SER A 33 3.32 0.00 -2.37
CA SER A 33 4.77 0.18 -2.46
C SER A 33 5.36 0.28 -1.06
N THR A 34 6.13 -0.74 -0.67
CA THR A 34 6.67 -0.80 0.69
C THR A 34 8.00 -0.05 0.81
N VAL A 35 8.05 0.90 1.75
CA VAL A 35 9.21 1.75 2.00
C VAL A 35 9.76 1.46 3.40
N GLY A 36 10.99 0.93 3.46
CA GLY A 36 11.70 0.73 4.71
C GLY A 36 12.30 2.04 5.24
N ARG A 37 12.76 2.04 6.51
CA ARG A 37 13.54 3.17 7.04
C ARG A 37 14.89 3.34 6.32
N LYS A 38 15.44 2.24 5.83
CA LYS A 38 16.66 2.22 5.02
C LYS A 38 16.34 1.77 3.60
N LEU A 39 17.12 2.24 2.64
CA LEU A 39 16.89 1.95 1.23
C LEU A 39 16.99 0.44 0.94
N GLU A 40 17.89 -0.26 1.63
CA GLU A 40 18.09 -1.71 1.55
C GLU A 40 16.96 -2.56 2.15
N GLU A 41 16.01 -1.93 2.85
CA GLU A 41 14.83 -2.54 3.48
C GLU A 41 13.53 -2.22 2.71
N SER A 42 13.62 -1.45 1.62
CA SER A 42 12.50 -1.10 0.74
C SER A 42 12.26 -2.15 -0.34
N GLU A 43 11.04 -2.17 -0.87
CA GLU A 43 10.60 -3.12 -1.91
C GLU A 43 11.50 -3.12 -3.14
N ASP A 44 11.98 -1.96 -3.60
CA ASP A 44 12.85 -1.87 -4.79
C ASP A 44 14.35 -2.07 -4.49
N SER A 45 14.71 -2.62 -3.33
CA SER A 45 16.11 -2.81 -2.97
C SER A 45 16.74 -4.02 -3.68
N VAL A 46 18.04 -3.91 -3.97
CA VAL A 46 18.81 -5.00 -4.61
C VAL A 46 18.91 -6.23 -3.70
N SER A 47 19.00 -6.02 -2.39
CA SER A 47 19.18 -7.08 -1.40
C SER A 47 17.87 -7.71 -0.93
N ASN A 48 16.79 -6.95 -0.91
CA ASN A 48 15.49 -7.37 -0.38
C ASN A 48 14.36 -6.87 -1.27
N PRO A 49 14.10 -7.53 -2.41
CA PRO A 49 13.18 -7.00 -3.41
C PRO A 49 11.69 -7.12 -3.04
N PHE A 50 11.34 -7.69 -1.88
CA PHE A 50 9.95 -7.94 -1.40
C PHE A 50 8.96 -8.42 -2.49
N ALA A 51 9.46 -9.12 -3.50
CA ALA A 51 8.72 -9.38 -4.73
C ALA A 51 7.55 -10.32 -4.44
N GLY A 52 6.33 -9.86 -4.76
CA GLY A 52 5.10 -10.62 -4.58
C GLY A 52 4.56 -10.65 -3.15
N MET A 53 5.08 -9.81 -2.25
CA MET A 53 4.61 -9.74 -0.85
C MET A 53 3.54 -8.68 -0.62
N SER A 54 3.51 -7.67 -1.50
CA SER A 54 2.56 -6.55 -1.52
C SER A 54 1.32 -6.91 -2.35
N GLU A 55 0.13 -6.46 -1.94
CA GLU A 55 -1.09 -6.62 -2.74
C GLU A 55 -1.19 -5.55 -3.83
N SER A 56 -1.84 -5.89 -4.94
CA SER A 56 -2.19 -4.96 -6.01
C SER A 56 -3.58 -5.29 -6.54
N PHE A 57 -4.39 -4.25 -6.74
CA PHE A 57 -5.76 -4.36 -7.22
C PHE A 57 -5.86 -3.70 -8.58
N LEU A 58 -6.43 -4.44 -9.55
CA LEU A 58 -6.70 -3.96 -10.89
C LEU A 58 -8.18 -3.59 -11.02
N TYR A 59 -8.48 -2.72 -11.99
CA TYR A 59 -9.85 -2.33 -12.32
C TYR A 59 -10.63 -1.75 -11.14
N VAL A 60 -9.97 -0.89 -10.35
CA VAL A 60 -10.57 -0.22 -9.19
C VAL A 60 -11.32 1.02 -9.65
N GLN A 61 -12.58 1.13 -9.28
CA GLN A 61 -13.39 2.33 -9.50
C GLN A 61 -13.18 3.36 -8.38
N ARG A 62 -13.52 4.63 -8.66
CA ARG A 62 -13.38 5.74 -7.71
C ARG A 62 -14.05 5.48 -6.34
N ASN A 63 -15.23 4.86 -6.34
CA ASN A 63 -15.98 4.54 -5.11
C ASN A 63 -15.36 3.40 -4.28
N GLU A 64 -14.46 2.61 -4.86
CA GLU A 64 -13.74 1.52 -4.18
C GLU A 64 -12.35 1.96 -3.69
N LEU A 65 -11.86 3.11 -4.16
CA LEU A 65 -10.48 3.56 -4.03
C LEU A 65 -9.99 3.55 -2.58
N ILE A 66 -10.75 4.12 -1.66
CA ILE A 66 -10.38 4.23 -0.23
C ILE A 66 -10.19 2.85 0.40
N GLU A 67 -11.09 1.91 0.10
CA GLU A 67 -11.00 0.56 0.64
C GLU A 67 -9.82 -0.20 0.03
N LYS A 68 -9.52 -0.02 -1.26
CA LYS A 68 -8.36 -0.64 -1.90
C LYS A 68 -7.03 -0.09 -1.40
N VAL A 69 -6.94 1.21 -1.15
CA VAL A 69 -5.76 1.84 -0.51
C VAL A 69 -5.53 1.26 0.89
N LYS A 70 -6.59 1.12 1.70
CA LYS A 70 -6.49 0.48 3.02
C LYS A 70 -6.06 -0.99 2.96
N GLN A 71 -6.51 -1.73 1.94
CA GLN A 71 -6.07 -3.10 1.69
C GLN A 71 -4.58 -3.16 1.34
N CYS A 72 -4.09 -2.27 0.46
CA CYS A 72 -2.67 -2.12 0.17
C CYS A 72 -1.85 -1.88 1.45
N TRP A 73 -2.24 -0.93 2.30
CA TRP A 73 -1.55 -0.70 3.59
C TRP A 73 -1.58 -1.92 4.51
N ALA A 74 -2.69 -2.65 4.54
CA ALA A 74 -2.82 -3.86 5.35
C ALA A 74 -1.92 -5.00 4.82
N SER A 75 -1.69 -5.08 3.52
CA SER A 75 -0.88 -6.13 2.89
C SER A 75 0.57 -6.15 3.37
N GLY A 76 1.13 -5.00 3.78
CA GLY A 76 2.45 -4.94 4.39
C GLY A 76 2.58 -5.74 5.69
N PHE A 77 1.46 -6.07 6.33
CA PHE A 77 1.37 -6.91 7.54
C PHE A 77 0.83 -8.31 7.25
N SER A 78 0.87 -8.77 6.00
CA SER A 78 0.58 -10.16 5.65
C SER A 78 1.53 -11.12 6.40
N GLN A 79 1.09 -12.37 6.58
CA GLN A 79 1.90 -13.38 7.25
C GLN A 79 3.24 -13.57 6.52
N GLU A 80 3.19 -13.60 5.19
CA GLU A 80 4.34 -13.71 4.31
C GLU A 80 5.30 -12.55 4.55
N SER A 81 4.81 -11.29 4.47
CA SER A 81 5.60 -10.08 4.68
C SER A 81 6.31 -10.09 6.04
N LEU A 82 5.59 -10.43 7.11
CA LEU A 82 6.15 -10.46 8.46
C LEU A 82 7.19 -11.57 8.63
N ILE A 83 6.95 -12.77 8.09
CA ILE A 83 7.92 -13.87 8.13
C ILE A 83 9.19 -13.49 7.37
N TYR A 84 9.08 -12.89 6.19
CA TYR A 84 10.25 -12.46 5.42
C TYR A 84 11.06 -11.40 6.17
N ARG A 85 10.42 -10.36 6.70
CA ARG A 85 11.11 -9.34 7.50
C ARG A 85 11.83 -9.94 8.70
N HIS A 86 11.17 -10.86 9.41
CA HIS A 86 11.79 -11.56 10.52
C HIS A 86 13.00 -12.38 10.09
N ALA A 87 12.91 -13.11 8.96
CA ALA A 87 14.00 -13.90 8.43
C ALA A 87 15.21 -13.06 7.97
N GLN A 88 14.98 -11.80 7.59
CA GLN A 88 16.03 -10.84 7.21
C GLN A 88 16.52 -9.97 8.38
N ASP A 89 16.13 -10.28 9.63
CA ASP A 89 16.49 -9.53 10.84
C ASP A 89 16.10 -8.03 10.76
N MET A 90 14.96 -7.74 10.12
CA MET A 90 14.42 -6.39 9.96
C MET A 90 13.42 -6.03 11.08
N ASP A 91 13.30 -4.73 11.36
CA ASP A 91 12.23 -4.20 12.23
C ASP A 91 10.84 -4.46 11.62
N LEU A 92 10.03 -5.26 12.31
CA LEU A 92 8.68 -5.64 11.87
C LEU A 92 7.71 -4.45 11.81
N MET A 93 8.06 -3.32 12.42
CA MET A 93 7.27 -2.09 12.39
C MET A 93 8.04 -0.93 11.74
N GLY A 94 9.25 -1.18 11.23
CA GLY A 94 10.18 -0.19 10.70
C GLY A 94 9.94 0.16 9.23
N PHE A 95 8.69 0.14 8.76
CA PHE A 95 8.33 0.39 7.37
C PHE A 95 7.01 1.16 7.24
N GLY A 96 6.79 1.75 6.07
CA GLY A 96 5.51 2.28 5.62
C GLY A 96 5.08 1.66 4.30
N VAL A 97 3.80 1.82 3.96
CA VAL A 97 3.26 1.43 2.65
C VAL A 97 2.67 2.68 2.00
N ALA A 98 3.18 3.01 0.82
CA ALA A 98 2.63 4.04 -0.06
C ALA A 98 1.62 3.42 -1.04
#